data_AF-A0A217EVX5-F1
#
_entry.id   AF-A0A217EVX5-F1
#
_cell.length_a   1.000
_cell.length_b   1.000
_cell.length_c   1.000
_cell.angle_alpha   90.00
_cell.angle_beta   90.00
_cell.angle_gamma   90.00
#
_symmetry.space_group_name_H-M   'P 1'
#
loop_
_entity.id
_entity.type
_entity.pdbx_description
1 polymer ?
#
loop_
_entity_poly.entity_id
_entity_poly.type
_entity_poly.pdbx_seq_one_letter_code
_entity_poly.pdbx_strand_id
1 'polypeptide(L)'
;MFRLTCIDLDNGEFAVYINNHYLGSEDGSGEKLYLGDVLERLSRMPGVHLQTIQQPVPDDEEWCWNDVADSLLTPSHALRREMTVGGMITRLQEYPLVALCTGTFWLEDDFLEVDASLDSASIAAAMERAYYSHDANYGFNWDHLRFAIDEVKRT
;
A
#
# COMPACT_ATOMS: atom_id res chain seq x y z
N MET A 1 -15.30 16.40 0.00
CA MET A 1 -14.23 16.99 0.85
C MET A 1 -13.13 15.96 0.92
N PHE A 2 -11.92 16.30 0.48
CA PHE A 2 -10.77 15.39 0.47
C PHE A 2 -9.98 15.56 1.76
N ARG A 3 -9.60 14.47 2.41
CA ARG A 3 -8.66 14.48 3.53
C ARG A 3 -7.26 14.27 2.97
N LEU A 4 -6.38 15.22 3.16
CA LEU A 4 -4.95 15.11 2.86
C LEU A 4 -4.26 14.85 4.20
N THR A 5 -3.58 13.71 4.35
CA THR A 5 -2.89 13.36 5.58
C THR A 5 -1.39 13.28 5.32
N CYS A 6 -0.60 14.01 6.10
CA CYS A 6 0.85 13.88 6.14
C CYS A 6 1.21 13.11 7.43
N ILE A 7 1.88 11.97 7.30
CA ILE A 7 2.48 11.25 8.43
C ILE A 7 3.97 11.56 8.40
N ASP A 8 4.47 12.16 9.46
CA ASP A 8 5.84 12.67 9.59
C ASP A 8 6.53 11.89 10.71
N LEU A 9 7.65 11.26 10.38
CA LEU A 9 8.46 10.47 11.28
C LEU A 9 9.55 11.33 11.91
N ASP A 10 9.97 10.98 13.12
CA ASP A 10 10.97 11.74 13.88
C ASP A 10 12.38 11.72 13.26
N ASN A 11 12.64 10.86 12.28
CA ASN A 11 13.86 10.87 11.47
C ASN A 11 13.80 11.82 10.26
N GLY A 12 12.67 12.51 10.05
CA GLY A 12 12.44 13.45 8.95
C GLY A 12 11.89 12.79 7.67
N GLU A 13 11.63 11.48 7.69
CA GLU A 13 10.86 10.84 6.63
C GLU A 13 9.38 11.19 6.75
N PHE A 14 8.68 11.37 5.64
CA PHE A 14 7.24 11.59 5.69
C PHE A 14 6.53 10.94 4.51
N ALA A 15 5.26 10.60 4.71
CA ALA A 15 4.36 10.10 3.67
C ALA A 15 3.09 10.92 3.59
N VAL A 16 2.57 11.04 2.37
CA VAL A 16 1.35 11.78 2.08
C VAL A 16 0.27 10.81 1.62
N TYR A 17 -0.93 11.02 2.12
CA TYR A 17 -2.12 10.24 1.81
C TYR A 17 -3.26 11.16 1.39
N ILE A 18 -4.05 10.74 0.40
CA ILE A 18 -5.32 11.39 0.06
C ILE A 18 -6.47 10.42 0.30
N ASN A 19 -7.41 10.78 1.18
CA ASN A 19 -8.50 9.91 1.63
C ASN A 19 -8.00 8.51 2.09
N ASN A 20 -6.87 8.45 2.79
CA ASN A 20 -6.16 7.23 3.21
C ASN A 20 -5.51 6.41 2.08
N HIS A 21 -5.46 6.92 0.85
CA HIS A 21 -4.69 6.31 -0.22
C HIS A 21 -3.28 6.89 -0.24
N TYR A 22 -2.27 6.04 -0.19
CA TYR A 22 -0.87 6.44 -0.28
C TYR A 22 -0.60 7.18 -1.59
N LEU A 23 -0.05 8.38 -1.49
CA LEU A 23 0.33 9.24 -2.62
C LEU A 23 1.83 9.13 -2.90
N GLY A 24 2.64 9.00 -1.85
CA GLY A 24 4.10 8.92 -1.92
C GLY A 24 4.72 9.15 -0.55
N SER A 25 6.03 8.93 -0.46
CA SER A 25 6.85 9.27 0.70
C SER A 25 8.21 9.84 0.29
N GLU A 26 8.83 10.58 1.19
CA GLU A 26 10.21 11.04 1.10
C GLU A 26 10.99 10.46 2.28
N ASP A 27 12.20 9.98 1.98
CA ASP A 27 13.12 9.31 2.90
C ASP A 27 14.09 10.29 3.60
N GLY A 28 13.81 11.60 3.54
CA GLY A 28 14.66 12.65 4.10
C GLY A 28 16.05 12.79 3.43
N SER A 29 16.37 11.99 2.40
CA SER A 29 17.68 11.99 1.72
C SER A 29 17.92 13.24 0.87
N GLY A 30 16.86 13.99 0.56
CA GLY A 30 16.92 15.18 -0.30
C GLY A 30 17.12 14.86 -1.78
N GLU A 31 17.18 13.58 -2.19
CA GLU A 31 17.44 13.17 -3.57
C GLU A 31 16.19 13.13 -4.47
N LYS A 32 14.99 13.24 -3.89
CA LYS A 32 13.73 13.34 -4.66
C LYS A 32 12.84 14.46 -4.12
N LEU A 33 13.21 15.70 -4.46
CA LEU A 33 12.28 16.83 -4.40
C LEU A 33 11.04 16.50 -5.24
N TYR A 34 9.84 16.54 -4.63
CA TYR A 34 8.61 17.18 -5.15
C TYR A 34 7.41 16.91 -4.24
N LEU A 35 7.46 15.94 -3.30
CA LEU A 35 6.28 15.56 -2.52
C LEU A 35 5.90 16.65 -1.52
N GLY A 36 6.89 17.33 -0.91
CA GLY A 36 6.64 18.51 -0.07
C GLY A 36 5.89 19.62 -0.83
N ASP A 37 6.30 19.90 -2.07
CA ASP A 37 5.63 20.87 -2.95
C ASP A 37 4.23 20.41 -3.35
N VAL A 38 4.05 19.11 -3.62
CA VAL A 38 2.75 18.51 -3.93
C VAL A 38 1.82 18.62 -2.72
N LEU A 39 2.30 18.30 -1.52
CA LEU A 39 1.58 18.46 -0.26
C LEU A 39 1.14 19.91 -0.06
N GLU A 40 2.07 20.88 -0.22
CA GLU A 40 1.77 22.31 -0.10
C GLU A 40 0.69 22.73 -1.09
N ARG A 41 0.81 22.35 -2.36
CA ARG A 41 -0.16 22.72 -3.41
C ARG A 41 -1.53 22.08 -3.17
N LEU A 42 -1.58 20.79 -2.85
CA LEU A 42 -2.83 20.08 -2.58
C LEU A 42 -3.52 20.66 -1.34
N SER A 43 -2.78 21.04 -0.30
CA SER A 43 -3.35 21.62 0.93
C SER A 43 -4.11 22.94 0.69
N ARG A 44 -3.77 23.67 -0.38
CA ARG A 44 -4.40 24.94 -0.75
C ARG A 44 -5.63 24.78 -1.64
N MET A 45 -5.92 23.57 -2.12
CA MET A 45 -7.07 23.35 -3.00
C MET A 45 -8.40 23.48 -2.23
N PRO A 46 -9.43 24.12 -2.81
CA PRO A 46 -10.74 24.19 -2.19
C PRO A 46 -11.31 22.81 -1.88
N GLY A 47 -11.81 22.63 -0.65
CA GLY A 47 -12.42 21.36 -0.22
C GLY A 47 -11.42 20.26 0.16
N VAL A 48 -10.12 20.58 0.26
CA VAL A 48 -9.09 19.74 0.87
C VAL A 48 -8.90 20.15 2.33
N HIS A 49 -8.80 19.18 3.22
CA HIS A 49 -8.44 19.37 4.63
C HIS A 49 -7.13 18.64 4.92
N LEU A 50 -6.08 19.40 5.27
CA LEU A 50 -4.79 18.86 5.66
C LEU A 50 -4.78 18.47 7.14
N GLN A 51 -4.31 17.27 7.43
CA GLN A 51 -3.99 16.78 8.77
C GLN A 51 -2.54 16.30 8.79
N THR A 52 -1.73 16.77 9.74
CA THR A 52 -0.38 16.26 9.97
C THR A 52 -0.36 15.42 11.24
N ILE A 53 0.24 14.23 11.18
CA ILE A 53 0.39 13.29 12.29
C ILE A 53 1.88 13.02 12.47
N GLN A 54 2.38 13.24 13.68
CA GLN A 54 3.77 12.98 14.04
C GLN A 54 3.86 11.58 14.67
N GLN A 55 4.85 10.77 14.28
CA GLN A 55 5.08 9.44 14.81
C GLN A 55 6.58 9.15 14.99
N PRO A 56 6.96 8.25 15.91
CA PRO A 56 8.30 7.69 15.90
C PRO A 56 8.47 6.75 14.69
N VAL A 57 9.70 6.58 14.20
CA VAL A 57 10.03 5.48 13.29
C VAL A 57 9.67 4.13 13.95
N PRO A 58 8.98 3.22 13.24
CA PRO A 58 8.72 1.88 13.76
C PRO A 58 10.01 1.13 14.14
N ASP A 59 9.96 0.35 15.24
CA ASP A 59 11.09 -0.47 15.69
C ASP A 59 11.37 -1.67 14.75
N ASP A 60 10.36 -2.09 13.98
CA ASP A 60 10.48 -3.17 13.00
C ASP A 60 11.25 -2.69 11.78
N GLU A 61 12.32 -3.37 11.37
CA GLU A 61 13.12 -3.01 10.20
C GLU A 61 12.42 -3.33 8.86
N GLU A 62 11.39 -4.18 8.86
CA GLU A 62 10.61 -4.57 7.67
C GLU A 62 9.30 -3.76 7.50
N TRP A 63 9.16 -2.64 8.23
CA TRP A 63 7.96 -1.81 8.18
C TRP A 63 7.72 -1.17 6.80
N CYS A 64 6.45 -0.95 6.46
CA CYS A 64 6.08 -0.09 5.34
C CYS A 64 5.14 1.04 5.79
N TRP A 65 5.06 2.10 4.97
CA TRP A 65 4.21 3.26 5.26
C TRP A 65 2.73 2.92 5.48
N ASN A 66 2.23 1.87 4.80
CA ASN A 66 0.85 1.43 4.97
C ASN A 66 0.62 0.81 6.35
N ASP A 67 1.60 0.11 6.93
CA ASP A 67 1.49 -0.42 8.31
C ASP A 67 1.37 0.74 9.32
N VAL A 68 2.18 1.79 9.15
CA VAL A 68 2.10 3.02 9.96
C VAL A 68 0.74 3.68 9.79
N ALA A 69 0.27 3.85 8.55
CA ALA A 69 -1.02 4.47 8.26
C ALA A 69 -2.20 3.68 8.85
N ASP A 70 -2.18 2.35 8.77
CA ASP A 70 -3.25 1.50 9.32
C ASP A 70 -3.34 1.59 10.85
N SER A 71 -2.22 1.85 11.54
CA SER A 71 -2.21 2.07 12.99
C SER A 71 -2.82 3.42 13.42
N LEU A 72 -2.85 4.41 12.52
CA LEU A 72 -3.22 5.81 12.84
C LEU A 72 -4.54 6.24 12.21
N LEU A 73 -4.80 5.76 11.00
CA LEU A 73 -5.92 6.14 10.18
C LEU A 73 -7.01 5.10 10.38
N THR A 74 -8.23 5.55 10.64
CA THR A 74 -9.37 4.63 10.57
C THR A 74 -9.37 3.98 9.18
N PRO A 75 -9.37 2.64 9.08
CA PRO A 75 -9.34 1.96 7.80
C PRO A 75 -10.45 2.53 6.92
N SER A 76 -10.09 2.99 5.72
CA SER A 76 -11.14 3.29 4.76
C SER A 76 -11.72 1.93 4.36
N HIS A 77 -12.86 1.56 4.94
CA HIS A 77 -13.62 0.36 4.56
C HIS A 77 -13.92 0.27 3.04
N ALA A 78 -13.66 1.34 2.29
CA ALA A 78 -13.84 1.45 0.85
C ALA A 78 -12.87 0.61 -0.02
N LEU A 79 -11.89 -0.08 0.56
CA LEU A 79 -10.87 -0.81 -0.22
C LEU A 79 -10.55 -2.23 0.27
N ARG A 80 -11.49 -2.95 0.91
CA ARG A 80 -11.39 -4.42 0.86
C ARG A 80 -11.58 -4.85 -0.60
N ARG A 81 -10.47 -4.96 -1.32
CA ARG A 81 -10.45 -5.46 -2.67
C ARG A 81 -10.62 -6.97 -2.56
N GLU A 82 -11.70 -7.49 -3.12
CA GLU A 82 -11.82 -8.94 -3.26
C GLU A 82 -10.63 -9.43 -4.12
N MET A 83 -9.80 -10.28 -3.53
CA MET A 83 -8.66 -10.93 -4.18
C MET A 83 -9.15 -12.08 -5.06
N THR A 84 -10.08 -11.76 -5.96
CA THR A 84 -10.67 -12.70 -6.91
C THR A 84 -10.37 -12.26 -8.33
N VAL A 85 -10.44 -13.20 -9.28
CA VAL A 85 -10.33 -12.89 -10.71
C VAL A 85 -11.40 -11.87 -11.14
N GLY A 86 -12.64 -12.02 -10.63
CA GLY A 86 -13.71 -11.05 -10.88
C GLY A 86 -13.38 -9.65 -10.35
N GLY A 87 -12.84 -9.56 -9.13
CA GLY A 87 -12.35 -8.31 -8.56
C GLY A 87 -11.22 -7.68 -9.38
N MET A 88 -10.32 -8.49 -9.96
CA MET A 88 -9.25 -8.01 -10.84
C MET A 88 -9.78 -7.51 -12.18
N ILE A 89 -10.73 -8.22 -12.80
CA ILE A 89 -11.38 -7.79 -14.04
C ILE A 89 -12.05 -6.44 -13.84
N THR A 90 -12.83 -6.27 -12.76
CA THR A 90 -13.49 -5.00 -12.43
C THR A 90 -12.48 -3.86 -12.35
N ARG A 91 -11.33 -4.07 -11.69
CA ARG A 91 -10.24 -3.07 -11.60
C ARG A 91 -9.62 -2.76 -12.96
N LEU A 92 -9.39 -3.76 -13.79
CA LEU A 92 -8.83 -3.57 -15.13
C LEU A 92 -9.79 -2.83 -16.07
N GLN A 93 -11.10 -3.01 -15.90
CA GLN A 93 -12.13 -2.33 -16.69
C GLN A 93 -12.20 -0.81 -16.46
N GLU A 94 -11.56 -0.30 -15.40
CA GLU A 94 -11.41 1.15 -15.19
C GLU A 94 -10.49 1.81 -16.23
N TYR A 95 -9.68 1.02 -16.95
CA TYR A 95 -8.76 1.50 -17.98
C TYR A 95 -9.30 1.25 -19.39
N PRO A 96 -8.98 2.12 -20.37
CA PRO A 96 -9.28 1.85 -21.77
C PRO A 96 -8.59 0.56 -22.24
N LEU A 97 -9.29 -0.27 -23.03
CA LEU A 97 -8.76 -1.54 -23.54
C LEU A 97 -7.52 -1.40 -24.45
N VAL A 98 -7.23 -0.20 -24.91
CA VAL A 98 -6.05 0.13 -25.74
C VAL A 98 -4.88 0.66 -24.92
N ALA A 99 -5.03 0.81 -23.61
CA ALA A 99 -3.95 1.23 -22.75
C ALA A 99 -2.84 0.16 -22.73
N LEU A 100 -1.59 0.60 -22.91
CA LEU A 100 -0.44 -0.29 -22.75
C LEU A 100 -0.35 -0.71 -21.28
N CYS A 101 -0.22 -2.01 -21.01
CA CYS A 101 -0.09 -2.54 -19.66
C CYS A 101 0.90 -3.72 -19.61
N THR A 102 1.54 -3.88 -18.45
CA THR A 102 2.35 -5.04 -18.07
C THR A 102 2.10 -5.34 -16.60
N GLY A 103 2.15 -6.60 -16.20
CA GLY A 103 1.92 -7.01 -14.81
C GLY A 103 2.07 -8.51 -14.62
N THR A 104 2.06 -8.91 -13.35
CA THR A 104 2.10 -10.32 -12.92
C THR A 104 0.71 -10.75 -12.44
N PHE A 105 0.36 -12.01 -12.69
CA PHE A 105 -0.91 -12.60 -12.28
C PHE A 105 -0.63 -13.83 -11.43
N TRP A 106 -1.18 -13.85 -10.22
CA TRP A 106 -0.96 -14.89 -9.22
C TRP A 106 -2.33 -15.39 -8.72
N LEU A 107 -2.44 -16.70 -8.53
CA LEU A 107 -3.63 -17.43 -8.13
C LEU A 107 -3.40 -18.15 -6.80
N GLU A 108 -4.48 -18.70 -6.23
CA GLU A 108 -4.40 -19.47 -4.97
C GLU A 108 -3.39 -20.62 -5.06
N ASP A 109 -3.34 -21.30 -6.21
CA ASP A 109 -2.41 -22.40 -6.46
C ASP A 109 -0.94 -21.97 -6.30
N ASP A 110 -0.60 -20.75 -6.70
CA ASP A 110 0.77 -20.25 -6.53
C ASP A 110 1.11 -20.07 -5.04
N PHE A 111 0.18 -19.54 -4.23
CA PHE A 111 0.40 -19.43 -2.77
C PHE A 111 0.56 -20.82 -2.12
N LEU A 112 -0.17 -21.82 -2.61
CA LEU A 112 -0.04 -23.20 -2.17
C LEU A 112 1.28 -23.86 -2.62
N GLU A 113 1.85 -23.45 -3.75
CA GLU A 113 3.19 -23.89 -4.16
C GLU A 113 4.28 -23.36 -3.21
N VAL A 114 4.10 -22.15 -2.67
CA VAL A 114 4.99 -21.59 -1.63
C VAL A 114 4.76 -22.29 -0.29
N ASP A 115 3.51 -22.45 0.10
CA ASP A 115 3.13 -23.09 1.36
C ASP A 115 1.80 -23.85 1.24
N ALA A 116 1.91 -25.18 1.10
CA ALA A 116 0.76 -26.07 0.95
C ALA A 116 -0.09 -26.20 2.23
N SER A 117 0.31 -25.59 3.36
CA SER A 117 -0.43 -25.64 4.61
C SER A 117 -1.52 -24.56 4.71
N LEU A 118 -1.59 -23.64 3.76
CA LEU A 118 -2.50 -22.49 3.84
C LEU A 118 -3.95 -22.90 3.58
N ASP A 119 -4.87 -22.32 4.35
CA ASP A 119 -6.29 -22.36 4.03
C ASP A 119 -6.70 -21.15 3.18
N SER A 120 -7.91 -21.19 2.60
CA SER A 120 -8.39 -20.11 1.73
C SER A 120 -8.45 -18.74 2.41
N ALA A 121 -8.65 -18.68 3.73
CA ALA A 121 -8.70 -17.42 4.46
C ALA A 121 -7.29 -16.82 4.63
N SER A 122 -6.31 -17.65 4.98
CA SER A 122 -4.90 -17.26 5.03
C SER A 122 -4.37 -16.87 3.65
N ILE A 123 -4.75 -17.57 2.59
CA ILE A 123 -4.38 -17.19 1.22
C ILE A 123 -4.98 -15.82 0.86
N ALA A 124 -6.26 -15.60 1.12
CA ALA A 124 -6.89 -14.32 0.84
C ALA A 124 -6.22 -13.16 1.61
N ALA A 125 -5.88 -13.37 2.88
CA ALA A 125 -5.14 -12.41 3.69
C ALA A 125 -3.72 -12.18 3.15
N ALA A 126 -3.02 -13.23 2.73
CA ALA A 126 -1.67 -13.13 2.17
C ALA A 126 -1.67 -12.43 0.80
N MET A 127 -2.68 -12.66 -0.04
CA MET A 127 -2.89 -11.92 -1.28
C MET A 127 -3.16 -10.43 -1.03
N GLU A 128 -3.99 -10.13 -0.03
CA GLU A 128 -4.24 -8.74 0.39
C GLU A 128 -2.93 -8.11 0.88
N ARG A 129 -2.20 -8.76 1.78
CA ARG A 129 -0.89 -8.31 2.27
C ARG A 129 0.11 -8.09 1.14
N ALA A 130 0.28 -9.06 0.24
CA ALA A 130 1.20 -8.95 -0.90
C ALA A 130 0.85 -7.77 -1.81
N TYR A 131 -0.44 -7.51 -2.05
CA TYR A 131 -0.88 -6.34 -2.81
C TYR A 131 -0.59 -5.01 -2.07
N TYR A 132 -0.83 -4.97 -0.76
CA TYR A 132 -0.66 -3.77 0.06
C TYR A 132 0.81 -3.42 0.37
N SER A 133 1.68 -4.41 0.51
CA SER A 133 3.10 -4.24 0.86
C SER A 133 4.06 -4.20 -0.34
N HIS A 134 3.53 -4.23 -1.57
CA HIS A 134 4.37 -4.25 -2.76
C HIS A 134 5.10 -2.91 -3.00
N ASP A 135 6.42 -2.91 -2.83
CA ASP A 135 7.33 -1.85 -3.25
C ASP A 135 7.78 -2.09 -4.70
N ALA A 136 7.70 -1.07 -5.55
CA ALA A 136 8.12 -1.11 -6.95
C ALA A 136 9.62 -1.39 -7.17
N ASN A 137 10.46 -1.23 -6.15
CA ASN A 137 11.87 -1.63 -6.21
C ASN A 137 12.05 -3.16 -6.13
N TYR A 138 11.05 -3.87 -5.61
CA TYR A 138 11.03 -5.31 -5.50
C TYR A 138 10.04 -5.90 -6.50
N GLY A 139 10.38 -7.05 -7.08
CA GLY A 139 9.48 -7.73 -8.00
C GLY A 139 8.35 -8.41 -7.25
N PHE A 140 7.13 -8.35 -7.78
CA PHE A 140 6.03 -9.20 -7.33
C PHE A 140 6.28 -10.66 -7.77
N ASN A 141 7.10 -11.38 -6.99
CA ASN A 141 7.66 -12.69 -7.28
C ASN A 141 7.47 -13.68 -6.11
N TRP A 142 7.98 -14.91 -6.26
CA TRP A 142 7.88 -15.96 -5.23
C TRP A 142 8.39 -15.54 -3.84
N ASP A 143 9.46 -14.76 -3.76
CA ASP A 143 9.99 -14.29 -2.48
C ASP A 143 9.05 -13.26 -1.83
N HIS A 144 8.42 -12.39 -2.64
CA HIS A 144 7.38 -11.46 -2.17
C HIS A 144 6.13 -12.20 -1.66
N LEU A 145 5.71 -13.26 -2.35
CA LEU A 145 4.61 -14.13 -1.90
C LEU A 145 4.94 -14.77 -0.54
N ARG A 146 6.17 -15.28 -0.38
CA ARG A 146 6.61 -15.89 0.89
C ARG A 146 6.65 -14.87 2.03
N PHE A 147 7.17 -13.67 1.80
CA PHE A 147 7.12 -12.59 2.76
C PHE A 147 5.69 -12.32 3.26
N ALA A 148 4.74 -12.16 2.33
CA ALA A 148 3.35 -11.90 2.69
C ALA A 148 2.69 -13.06 3.47
N ILE A 149 3.03 -14.31 3.13
CA ILE A 149 2.57 -15.50 3.85
C ILE A 149 3.13 -15.52 5.28
N ASP A 150 4.42 -15.27 5.45
CA ASP A 150 5.08 -15.28 6.75
C ASP A 150 4.50 -14.19 7.66
N GLU A 151 4.23 -13.01 7.11
CA GLU A 151 3.58 -11.90 7.83
C GLU A 151 2.18 -12.26 8.34
N VAL A 152 1.34 -12.87 7.49
CA VAL A 152 0.00 -13.31 7.91
C VAL A 152 0.08 -14.38 9.01
N LYS A 153 1.07 -15.28 8.95
CA LYS A 153 1.25 -16.32 9.98
C LYS A 153 1.78 -15.80 11.31
N ARG A 154 2.43 -14.63 11.33
CA ARG A 154 2.93 -13.98 12.55
C ARG A 154 1.81 -13.25 13.33
N THR A 155 0.66 -13.03 12.72
CA THR A 155 -0.49 -12.29 13.29
C THR A 155 -1.47 -13.23 14.00
#